data_AF-A0A7W7Y7Q6-F1
#
_entry.id   AF-A0A7W7Y7Q6-F1
#
_cell.length_a   1.000
_cell.length_b   1.000
_cell.length_c   1.000
_cell.angle_alpha   90.00
_cell.angle_beta   90.00
_cell.angle_gamma   90.00
#
_symmetry.space_group_name_H-M   'P 1'
#
loop_
_entity.id
_entity.type
_entity.pdbx_description
1 polymer ?
#
loop_
_entity_poly.entity_id
_entity_poly.type
_entity_poly.pdbx_seq_one_letter_code
_entity_poly.pdbx_strand_id
1 'polypeptide(L)'
;MPAKKKPSDKPLSGAALIKEVCRRIRVARSYWDAHNNRACRGEREKAMALYETLSETERDKVPQVLRVWLRYRSEKYFGEHRTPPGGGR
;
A
#
# COMPACT_ATOMS: atom_id res chain seq x y z
N MET A 1 5.61 9.22 -28.55
CA MET A 1 6.13 7.90 -28.14
C MET A 1 5.21 7.27 -27.07
N PRO A 2 4.24 6.40 -27.41
CA PRO A 2 3.50 5.70 -26.38
C PRO A 2 4.35 4.55 -25.83
N ALA A 3 4.71 4.63 -24.55
CA ALA A 3 5.46 3.59 -23.86
C ALA A 3 4.63 2.30 -23.81
N LYS A 4 5.05 1.28 -24.56
CA LYS A 4 4.50 -0.08 -24.50
C LYS A 4 4.75 -0.67 -23.11
N LYS A 5 3.75 -0.63 -22.23
CA LYS A 5 3.78 -1.41 -20.98
C LYS A 5 3.27 -2.81 -21.28
N LYS A 6 4.17 -3.78 -21.38
CA LYS A 6 3.81 -5.20 -21.25
C LYS A 6 3.62 -5.48 -19.75
N PRO A 7 2.49 -6.03 -19.30
CA PRO A 7 2.40 -6.59 -17.97
C PRO A 7 3.31 -7.83 -17.96
N SER A 8 4.49 -7.71 -17.38
CA SER A 8 5.31 -8.89 -17.15
C SER A 8 4.78 -9.54 -15.89
N ASP A 9 4.18 -10.73 -16.02
CA ASP A 9 3.70 -11.62 -14.96
C ASP A 9 4.80 -12.13 -14.00
N LYS A 10 5.96 -11.47 -14.00
CA LYS A 10 7.07 -11.84 -13.13
C LYS A 10 6.83 -11.23 -11.75
N PRO A 11 7.02 -12.00 -10.66
CA PRO A 11 6.96 -11.46 -9.32
C PRO A 11 7.97 -10.31 -9.21
N LEU A 12 7.49 -9.15 -8.76
CA LEU A 12 8.34 -7.97 -8.55
C LEU A 12 9.36 -8.31 -7.46
N SER A 13 10.63 -7.99 -7.72
CA SER A 13 11.73 -8.25 -6.76
C SER A 13 12.65 -7.05 -6.62
N GLY A 14 13.36 -7.00 -5.48
CA GLY A 14 14.36 -5.97 -5.18
C GLY A 14 13.83 -4.54 -5.33
N ALA A 15 14.58 -3.71 -6.07
CA ALA A 15 14.22 -2.31 -6.26
C ALA A 15 12.86 -2.08 -6.94
N ALA A 16 12.40 -3.02 -7.77
CA ALA A 16 11.09 -2.91 -8.43
C ALA A 16 9.95 -3.12 -7.42
N LEU A 17 10.11 -4.07 -6.49
CA LEU A 17 9.16 -4.31 -5.41
C LEU A 17 9.09 -3.11 -4.47
N ILE A 18 10.24 -2.56 -4.06
CA ILE A 18 10.29 -1.35 -3.20
C ILE A 18 9.58 -0.17 -3.86
N LYS A 19 9.79 0.05 -5.16
CA LYS A 19 9.13 1.12 -5.92
C LYS A 19 7.62 0.92 -5.98
N GLU A 20 7.16 -0.32 -6.19
CA GLU A 20 5.73 -0.62 -6.23
C GLU A 20 5.07 -0.46 -4.85
N VAL A 21 5.72 -0.91 -3.78
CA VAL A 21 5.27 -0.67 -2.39
C VAL A 21 5.12 0.82 -2.14
N CYS A 22 6.15 1.62 -2.45
CA CYS A 22 6.09 3.08 -2.30
C CYS A 22 4.94 3.69 -3.11
N ARG A 23 4.73 3.24 -4.35
CA ARG A 23 3.66 3.71 -5.23
C ARG A 23 2.29 3.39 -4.62
N ARG A 24 2.07 2.16 -4.17
CA ARG A 24 0.80 1.72 -3.55
C ARG A 24 0.48 2.51 -2.28
N ILE A 25 1.47 2.76 -1.42
CA ILE A 25 1.26 3.58 -0.21
C ILE A 25 0.86 5.02 -0.60
N ARG A 26 1.49 5.62 -1.62
CA ARG A 26 1.11 6.96 -2.09
C ARG A 26 -0.30 7.00 -2.66
N VAL A 27 -0.70 5.98 -3.41
CA VAL A 27 -2.08 5.88 -3.94
C VAL A 27 -3.09 5.74 -2.79
N ALA A 28 -2.82 4.87 -1.82
CA ALA A 28 -3.66 4.76 -0.64
C ALA A 28 -3.78 6.09 0.12
N ARG A 29 -2.67 6.83 0.28
CA ARG A 29 -2.66 8.18 0.83
C ARG A 29 -3.51 9.16 0.03
N SER A 30 -3.40 9.17 -1.29
CA SER A 30 -4.24 10.06 -2.11
C SER A 30 -5.74 9.76 -1.95
N TYR A 31 -6.13 8.49 -1.79
CA TYR A 31 -7.52 8.15 -1.52
C TYR A 31 -7.96 8.54 -0.11
N TRP A 32 -7.08 8.44 0.88
CA TRP A 32 -7.33 9.01 2.20
C TRP A 32 -7.58 10.52 2.09
N ASP A 33 -6.66 11.26 1.47
CA ASP A 33 -6.76 12.73 1.37
C ASP A 33 -8.05 13.15 0.63
N ALA A 34 -8.48 12.35 -0.36
CA ALA A 34 -9.75 12.51 -1.06
C ALA A 34 -10.99 11.97 -0.29
N HIS A 35 -10.82 11.52 0.96
CA HIS A 35 -11.86 10.91 1.81
C HIS A 35 -12.56 9.68 1.19
N ASN A 36 -11.94 9.05 0.19
CA ASN A 36 -12.42 7.82 -0.44
C ASN A 36 -11.92 6.60 0.35
N ASN A 37 -12.50 6.39 1.54
CA ASN A 37 -12.05 5.39 2.50
C ASN A 37 -12.17 3.95 1.99
N ARG A 38 -13.14 3.66 1.10
CA ARG A 38 -13.29 2.34 0.49
C ARG A 38 -12.10 2.00 -0.40
N ALA A 39 -11.72 2.92 -1.30
CA ALA A 39 -10.56 2.73 -2.17
C ALA A 39 -9.25 2.75 -1.37
N CYS A 40 -9.14 3.62 -0.36
CA CYS A 40 -7.99 3.69 0.53
C CYS A 40 -7.74 2.33 1.23
N ARG A 41 -8.80 1.69 1.76
CA ARG A 41 -8.69 0.37 2.41
C ARG A 41 -8.12 -0.69 1.45
N GLY A 42 -8.68 -0.80 0.24
CA GLY A 42 -8.22 -1.80 -0.73
C GLY A 42 -6.78 -1.58 -1.19
N GLU A 43 -6.34 -0.34 -1.38
CA GLU A 43 -4.94 -0.05 -1.74
C GLU A 43 -3.98 -0.21 -0.55
N ARG A 44 -4.44 0.08 0.67
CA ARG A 44 -3.69 -0.19 1.90
C ARG A 44 -3.44 -1.69 2.09
N GLU A 45 -4.45 -2.53 1.92
CA GLU A 45 -4.31 -3.99 2.02
C GLU A 45 -3.27 -4.52 1.02
N LYS A 46 -3.34 -4.09 -0.24
CA LYS A 46 -2.33 -4.44 -1.26
C LYS A 46 -0.93 -3.93 -0.90
N ALA A 47 -0.84 -2.71 -0.37
CA ALA A 47 0.43 -2.13 0.07
C ALA A 47 1.04 -2.90 1.24
N MET A 48 0.22 -3.30 2.22
CA MET A 48 0.64 -4.13 3.35
C MET A 48 1.14 -5.50 2.89
N ALA A 49 0.37 -6.19 2.04
CA ALA A 49 0.76 -7.50 1.53
C ALA A 49 2.12 -7.46 0.81
N LEU A 50 2.38 -6.42 -0.01
CA LEU A 50 3.68 -6.24 -0.67
C LEU A 50 4.79 -5.76 0.28
N TYR A 51 4.45 -5.00 1.32
CA TYR A 51 5.43 -4.53 2.31
C TYR A 51 5.92 -5.67 3.20
N GLU A 52 5.05 -6.61 3.54
CA GLU A 52 5.37 -7.77 4.37
C GLU A 52 6.34 -8.74 3.69
N THR A 53 6.33 -8.81 2.35
CA THR A 53 7.29 -9.59 1.57
C THR A 53 8.67 -8.94 1.47
N LEU A 54 8.81 -7.66 1.79
CA LEU A 54 10.12 -7.00 1.84
C LEU A 54 10.96 -7.53 3.00
N SER A 55 12.24 -7.79 2.75
CA SER A 55 13.24 -7.99 3.80
C SER A 55 13.49 -6.71 4.61
N GLU A 56 14.09 -6.84 5.79
CA GLU A 56 14.39 -5.70 6.67
C GLU A 56 15.22 -4.61 5.97
N THR A 57 16.28 -5.02 5.25
CA THR A 57 17.13 -4.10 4.48
C THR A 57 16.41 -3.40 3.33
N GLU A 58 15.37 -4.02 2.75
CA GLU A 58 14.55 -3.39 1.72
C GLU A 58 13.50 -2.46 2.31
N ARG A 59 12.96 -2.78 3.49
CA ARG A 59 12.05 -1.89 4.23
C ARG A 59 12.74 -0.59 4.60
N ASP A 60 14.04 -0.61 4.91
CA ASP A 60 14.80 0.61 5.19
C ASP A 60 14.94 1.55 4.00
N LYS A 61 14.88 1.00 2.78
CA LYS A 61 14.85 1.79 1.55
C LYS A 61 13.48 2.44 1.29
N VAL A 62 12.43 2.03 2.00
CA VAL A 62 11.12 2.69 1.94
C VAL A 62 11.15 3.97 2.80
N PRO A 63 10.78 5.14 2.23
CA PRO A 63 10.76 6.39 2.99
C PRO A 63 9.99 6.27 4.30
N GLN A 64 10.60 6.72 5.41
CA GLN A 64 10.05 6.58 6.76
C GLN A 64 8.61 7.13 6.87
N VAL A 65 8.31 8.25 6.21
CA VAL A 65 6.96 8.83 6.18
C VAL A 65 5.90 7.86 5.63
N LEU A 66 6.26 7.04 4.64
CA LEU A 66 5.37 6.04 4.07
C LEU A 66 5.23 4.83 4.99
N ARG A 67 6.32 4.41 5.64
CA ARG A 67 6.30 3.33 6.64
C ARG A 67 5.42 3.67 7.84
N VAL A 68 5.60 4.86 8.42
CA VAL A 68 4.81 5.35 9.56
C VAL A 68 3.35 5.48 9.18
N TRP A 69 3.05 6.04 7.99
CA TRP A 69 1.67 6.12 7.54
C TRP A 69 1.05 4.73 7.39
N LEU A 70 1.74 3.79 6.74
CA LEU A 70 1.23 2.45 6.48
C LEU A 70 1.00 1.66 7.77
N ARG A 71 1.99 1.63 8.68
CA ARG A 71 1.93 0.80 9.90
C ARG A 71 1.13 1.41 11.04
N TYR A 72 1.20 2.72 11.23
CA TYR A 72 0.59 3.38 12.38
C TYR A 72 -0.68 4.13 11.99
N ARG A 73 -0.57 5.02 11.00
CA ARG A 73 -1.67 5.92 10.66
C ARG A 73 -2.82 5.16 9.99
N SER A 74 -2.55 4.25 9.07
CA SER A 74 -3.59 3.46 8.40
C SER A 74 -4.23 2.43 9.33
N GLU A 75 -3.47 1.81 10.23
CA GLU A 75 -3.99 0.85 11.21
C GLU A 75 -5.03 1.49 12.12
N LYS A 76 -4.79 2.71 12.61
CA LYS A 76 -5.74 3.45 13.45
C LYS A 76 -7.13 3.61 12.81
N TYR A 77 -7.24 3.66 11.48
CA TYR A 77 -8.49 3.93 10.76
C TYR A 77 -9.05 2.72 9.99
N PHE A 78 -8.19 1.76 9.63
CA PHE A 78 -8.54 0.62 8.79
C PHE A 78 -8.18 -0.74 9.40
N GLY A 79 -7.67 -0.76 10.63
CA GLY A 79 -7.34 -1.99 11.36
C GLY A 79 -8.56 -2.86 11.63
N GLU A 80 -8.32 -4.12 11.97
CA GLU A 80 -9.37 -5.14 12.19
C GLU A 80 -10.33 -4.77 13.33
N HIS A 81 -9.85 -3.98 14.29
CA HIS A 81 -10.65 -3.44 15.39
C HIS A 81 -11.71 -2.42 14.95
N ARG A 82 -11.68 -1.96 13.68
CA ARG A 82 -12.72 -1.11 13.10
C ARG A 82 -13.60 -1.91 12.16
N THR A 83 -14.78 -2.29 12.65
CA THR A 83 -15.83 -2.91 11.85
C THR A 83 -16.08 -2.08 10.59
N PRO A 84 -15.95 -2.66 9.38
CA PRO A 84 -16.30 -1.96 8.16
C PRO A 84 -17.77 -1.51 8.24
N PRO A 85 -18.11 -0.26 7.91
CA PRO A 85 -19.50 0.12 7.78
C PRO A 85 -20.13 -0.73 6.66
N GLY A 86 -20.96 -1.71 7.03
CA GLY A 86 -21.62 -2.63 6.11
C GLY A 86 -21.45 -4.13 6.38
N GLY A 87 -20.71 -4.55 7.42
CA GLY A 87 -20.48 -5.96 7.76
C GLY A 87 -21.65 -6.71 8.42
N GLY A 88 -22.87 -6.14 8.42
CA GLY A 88 -24.06 -6.77 8.98
C GLY A 88 -25.12 -6.99 7.91
N ARG A 89 -25.01 -8.07 7.14
CA ARG A 89 -26.12 -8.76 6.48
C ARG A 89 -25.84 -10.24 6.48
#